data_AF-A0A3M7NI99-F1
#
_entry.id   AF-A0A3M7NI99-F1
#
_cell.length_a   1.000
_cell.length_b   1.000
_cell.length_c   1.000
_cell.angle_alpha   90.00
_cell.angle_beta   90.00
_cell.angle_gamma   90.00
#
_symmetry.space_group_name_H-M   'P 1'
#
loop_
_entity.id
_entity.type
_entity.pdbx_description
1 polymer ?
#
loop_
_entity_poly.entity_id
_entity_poly.type
_entity_poly.pdbx_seq_one_letter_code
_entity_poly.pdbx_strand_id
1 'polypeptide(L)'
;MAAPPSAYKDRQLIAVIGDEDSVTGLLLAGVGHVTDPPDSQRNFLVVDSKTDKSQVAEAFDRFTKDRKDIGIVLINQHIADIIRDHVDSFQDAFPAVLEIPSKDHPYDPEKDSVLRRYCADPKDYILDIDYVDLSPNPPKPGDKLTIKAYGTFAKDIEPGATVFLQVKYGLITLIKQEADLCDNIGRIDLTCPLKEGPLLFTREVDIPNQVPPGKYTVHADVNTVDKEEVTCLETTPAAASPLTTVDTSGLQPTYKTYKSPYGPKTTQLPNVKGFTLTNAIRYGGIAAGFGVAAGVFAVYFFGEVPRVRKDILQKVPVVGDYWVREVAPEDNPF
;
A
#
# COMPACT_ATOMS: atom_id res chain seq x y z
N MET A 1 -1.75 -13.11 10.93
CA MET A 1 -3.08 -12.74 11.28
C MET A 1 -3.02 -11.31 10.89
N ALA A 2 -3.28 -11.07 9.61
CA ALA A 2 -3.88 -9.83 9.20
C ALA A 2 -5.00 -9.61 10.22
N ALA A 3 -4.84 -8.58 11.03
CA ALA A 3 -5.80 -8.22 12.05
C ALA A 3 -7.19 -8.13 11.38
N PRO A 4 -8.29 -8.41 12.10
CA PRO A 4 -9.62 -8.37 11.48
C PRO A 4 -9.82 -7.03 10.72
N PRO A 5 -10.65 -6.94 9.67
CA PRO A 5 -10.92 -5.68 8.96
C PRO A 5 -11.27 -4.50 9.88
N SER A 6 -11.85 -4.78 11.04
CA SER A 6 -12.08 -3.82 12.12
C SER A 6 -10.79 -3.23 12.71
N ALA A 7 -9.71 -4.00 12.80
CA ALA A 7 -8.41 -3.55 13.28
C ALA A 7 -7.64 -2.69 12.26
N TYR A 8 -8.11 -2.61 11.01
CA TYR A 8 -7.57 -1.72 9.96
C TYR A 8 -8.38 -0.45 9.77
N LYS A 9 -9.70 -0.52 9.94
CA LYS A 9 -10.60 0.61 9.74
C LYS A 9 -10.14 1.87 10.48
N ASP A 10 -9.55 1.66 11.64
CA ASP A 10 -9.19 2.74 12.55
C ASP A 10 -7.73 3.19 12.39
N ARG A 11 -6.88 2.42 11.67
CA ARG A 11 -5.44 2.67 11.47
C ARG A 11 -5.13 3.63 10.33
N GLN A 12 -5.49 4.90 10.52
CA GLN A 12 -5.40 5.91 9.47
C GLN A 12 -4.21 6.87 9.62
N LEU A 13 -3.51 6.82 10.76
CA LEU A 13 -2.46 7.78 11.08
C LEU A 13 -1.07 7.23 10.75
N ILE A 14 -0.20 8.13 10.31
CA ILE A 14 1.25 7.91 10.25
C ILE A 14 1.83 8.59 11.49
N ALA A 15 2.69 7.88 12.23
CA ALA A 15 3.43 8.46 13.34
C ALA A 15 4.89 8.66 13.00
N VAL A 16 5.55 9.61 13.66
CA VAL A 16 6.92 10.02 13.33
C VAL A 16 7.77 10.11 14.59
N ILE A 17 8.92 9.45 14.61
CA ILE A 17 9.95 9.61 15.63
C ILE A 17 11.21 10.07 14.92
N GLY A 18 11.57 11.35 15.06
CA GLY A 18 12.62 11.90 14.24
C GLY A 18 13.29 13.14 14.80
N ASP A 19 14.37 13.56 14.15
CA ASP A 19 15.00 14.85 14.42
C ASP A 19 14.07 16.02 14.05
N GLU A 20 14.46 17.22 14.47
CA GLU A 20 13.65 18.44 14.27
C GLU A 20 13.33 18.68 12.80
N ASP A 21 14.31 18.48 11.91
CA ASP A 21 14.16 18.70 10.47
C ASP A 21 13.19 17.68 9.83
N SER A 22 13.33 16.39 10.14
CA SER A 22 12.49 15.32 9.59
C SER A 22 11.04 15.43 10.09
N VAL A 23 10.87 15.66 11.40
CA VAL A 23 9.53 15.83 11.99
C VAL A 23 8.86 17.07 11.43
N THR A 24 9.58 18.19 11.33
CA THR A 24 9.02 19.43 10.76
C THR A 24 8.56 19.22 9.32
N GLY A 25 9.38 18.57 8.48
CA GLY A 25 9.01 18.25 7.10
C GLY A 25 7.72 17.41 7.01
N LEU A 26 7.61 16.36 7.82
CA LEU A 26 6.44 15.47 7.83
C LEU A 26 5.20 16.16 8.41
N LEU A 27 5.36 17.03 9.41
CA LEU A 27 4.26 17.84 9.94
C LEU A 27 3.73 18.83 8.90
N LEU A 28 4.61 19.43 8.09
CA LEU A 28 4.21 20.30 6.98
C LEU A 28 3.48 19.52 5.87
N ALA A 29 3.80 18.24 5.67
CA ALA A 29 3.08 17.34 4.78
C ALA A 29 1.71 16.91 5.31
N GLY A 30 1.36 17.25 6.56
CA GLY A 30 0.07 16.92 7.16
C GLY A 30 0.03 15.57 7.89
N VAL A 31 1.19 15.00 8.24
CA VAL A 31 1.25 13.75 9.02
C VAL A 31 0.83 13.97 10.49
N GLY A 32 0.97 15.19 11.01
CA GLY A 32 0.64 15.51 12.39
C GLY A 32 -0.83 15.28 12.75
N HIS A 33 -1.04 14.67 13.91
CA HIS A 33 -2.33 14.55 14.57
C HIS A 33 -2.15 14.67 16.08
N VAL A 34 -3.06 15.42 16.71
CA VAL A 34 -3.13 15.61 18.15
C VAL A 34 -4.56 15.28 18.56
N THR A 35 -4.73 14.36 19.50
CA THR A 35 -6.05 13.99 20.02
C THR A 35 -6.65 15.14 20.83
N ASP A 36 -7.99 15.24 20.80
CA ASP A 36 -8.73 16.26 21.53
C ASP A 36 -8.57 16.08 23.06
N PRO A 37 -8.66 17.16 23.87
CA PRO A 37 -8.60 17.09 25.32
C PRO A 37 -9.68 16.14 25.89
N PRO A 38 -9.43 15.43 27.02
CA PRO A 38 -8.43 15.74 28.06
C PRO A 38 -7.08 15.04 27.93
N ASP A 39 -6.94 14.01 27.09
CA ASP A 39 -5.68 13.26 26.90
C ASP A 39 -5.06 13.62 25.54
N SER A 40 -4.36 14.77 25.51
CA SER A 40 -3.77 15.33 24.29
C SER A 40 -2.48 14.58 23.92
N GLN A 41 -2.64 13.55 23.10
CA GLN A 41 -1.57 12.70 22.61
C GLN A 41 -1.22 13.06 21.17
N ARG A 42 0.08 13.18 20.91
CA ARG A 42 0.63 13.48 19.59
C ARG A 42 1.10 12.19 18.94
N ASN A 43 0.92 12.07 17.62
CA ASN A 43 1.50 10.98 16.83
C ASN A 43 2.95 11.26 16.37
N PHE A 44 3.65 12.19 17.03
CA PHE A 44 5.05 12.47 16.69
C PHE A 44 5.88 12.76 17.93
N LEU A 45 7.17 12.41 17.86
CA LEU A 45 8.20 12.75 18.83
C LEU A 45 9.35 13.42 18.07
N VAL A 46 9.70 14.65 18.49
CA VAL A 46 10.94 15.32 18.09
C VAL A 46 12.04 14.87 19.03
N VAL A 47 13.11 14.32 18.47
CA VAL A 47 14.27 13.83 19.20
C VAL A 47 15.39 14.84 19.03
N ASP A 48 15.88 15.35 20.15
CA ASP A 48 17.00 16.29 20.24
C ASP A 48 18.09 15.75 21.17
N SER A 49 19.16 16.54 21.36
CA SER A 49 20.27 16.20 22.27
C SER A 49 19.88 16.05 23.74
N LYS A 50 18.67 16.43 24.13
CA LYS A 50 18.15 16.34 25.51
C LYS A 50 17.17 15.19 25.67
N THR A 51 16.81 14.52 24.59
CA THR A 51 15.84 13.43 24.59
C THR A 51 16.52 12.14 25.01
N ASP A 52 16.07 11.55 26.12
CA ASP A 52 16.63 10.32 26.65
C ASP A 52 16.17 9.08 25.86
N LYS A 53 17.01 8.03 25.84
CA LYS A 53 16.67 6.73 25.22
C LYS A 53 15.32 6.19 25.72
N SER A 54 15.01 6.35 27.01
CA SER A 54 13.75 5.89 27.59
C SER A 54 12.54 6.59 27.00
N GLN A 55 12.65 7.89 26.67
CA GLN A 55 11.55 8.66 26.08
C GLN A 55 11.28 8.21 24.63
N VAL A 56 12.34 7.91 23.88
CA VAL A 56 12.22 7.36 22.51
C VAL A 56 11.56 5.97 22.55
N ALA A 57 12.01 5.11 23.46
CA ALA A 57 11.45 3.77 23.63
C ALA A 57 9.97 3.80 24.06
N GLU A 58 9.62 4.66 25.01
CA GLU A 58 8.23 4.84 25.45
C GLU A 58 7.35 5.38 24.32
N ALA A 59 7.84 6.33 23.52
CA ALA A 59 7.09 6.82 22.36
C ALA A 59 6.91 5.75 21.29
N PHE A 60 7.94 4.94 21.02
CA PHE A 60 7.86 3.81 20.09
C PHE A 60 6.84 2.78 20.55
N ASP A 61 6.91 2.36 21.83
CA ASP A 61 5.96 1.43 22.43
C ASP A 61 4.53 2.00 22.40
N ARG A 62 4.35 3.28 22.70
CA ARG A 62 3.05 3.94 22.61
C ARG A 62 2.48 3.93 21.19
N PHE A 63 3.31 4.21 20.20
CA PHE A 63 2.87 4.26 18.80
C PHE A 63 2.57 2.88 18.21
N THR A 64 3.24 1.85 18.73
CA THR A 64 3.13 0.47 18.22
C THR A 64 2.09 -0.35 18.99
N LYS A 65 2.10 -0.28 20.32
CA LYS A 65 1.29 -1.12 21.22
C LYS A 65 -0.02 -0.44 21.62
N ASP A 66 0.03 0.82 22.06
CA ASP A 66 -1.12 1.49 22.67
C ASP A 66 -2.06 2.10 21.62
N ARG A 67 -1.49 2.74 20.60
CA ARG A 67 -2.22 3.46 19.55
C ARG A 67 -2.63 2.53 18.41
N LYS A 68 -3.86 2.03 18.48
CA LYS A 68 -4.47 1.17 17.45
C LYS A 68 -4.95 1.93 16.21
N ASP A 69 -4.78 3.25 16.17
CA ASP A 69 -5.13 4.14 15.06
C ASP A 69 -3.93 4.51 14.17
N ILE A 70 -2.72 4.08 14.55
CA ILE A 70 -1.50 4.24 13.76
C ILE A 70 -1.34 3.02 12.84
N GLY A 71 -1.15 3.30 11.55
CA GLY A 71 -0.89 2.32 10.51
C GLY A 71 0.59 2.21 10.13
N ILE A 72 1.33 3.31 10.21
CA ILE A 72 2.76 3.39 9.85
C ILE A 72 3.50 4.22 10.90
N VAL A 73 4.68 3.77 11.31
CA VAL A 73 5.62 4.52 12.15
C VAL A 73 6.88 4.78 11.32
N LEU A 74 7.13 6.05 11.03
CA LEU A 74 8.38 6.52 10.43
C LEU A 74 9.37 6.84 11.55
N ILE A 75 10.56 6.27 11.50
CA ILE A 75 11.62 6.55 12.48
C ILE A 75 12.92 6.86 11.76
N ASN A 76 13.66 7.91 12.16
CA ASN A 76 14.99 8.10 11.56
C ASN A 76 15.91 6.94 11.97
N GLN A 77 16.70 6.42 11.04
CA GLN A 77 17.55 5.25 11.27
C GLN A 77 18.53 5.44 12.44
N HIS A 78 19.17 6.61 12.55
CA HIS A 78 20.09 6.90 13.65
C HIS A 78 19.41 6.93 15.04
N ILE A 79 18.09 7.17 15.09
CA ILE A 79 17.29 7.11 16.32
C ILE A 79 16.82 5.68 16.59
N ALA A 80 16.45 4.94 15.54
CA ALA A 80 16.13 3.52 15.63
C ALA A 80 17.31 2.72 16.22
N ASP A 81 18.55 3.09 15.88
CA ASP A 81 19.76 2.50 16.47
C ASP A 81 19.84 2.65 17.99
N ILE A 82 19.36 3.76 18.55
CA ILE A 82 19.35 4.01 20.00
C ILE A 82 18.43 2.99 20.72
N ILE A 83 17.31 2.65 20.09
CA ILE A 83 16.28 1.74 20.61
C ILE A 83 16.21 0.43 19.80
N ARG A 84 17.34 -0.03 19.25
CA ARG A 84 17.40 -1.17 18.33
C ARG A 84 16.77 -2.43 18.91
N ASP A 85 16.87 -2.61 20.23
CA ASP A 85 16.23 -3.68 20.99
C ASP A 85 14.70 -3.66 20.89
N HIS A 86 14.07 -2.48 20.91
CA HIS A 86 12.62 -2.36 20.74
C HIS A 86 12.18 -2.58 19.30
N VAL A 87 12.91 -2.00 18.32
CA VAL A 87 12.58 -2.10 16.90
C VAL A 87 12.69 -3.54 16.41
N ASP A 88 13.79 -4.24 16.70
CA ASP A 88 14.02 -5.62 16.28
C ASP A 88 13.06 -6.61 17.00
N SER A 89 12.57 -6.25 18.19
CA SER A 89 11.59 -7.07 18.93
C SER A 89 10.17 -6.95 18.39
N PHE A 90 9.87 -5.89 17.62
CA PHE A 90 8.54 -5.63 17.12
C PHE A 90 8.27 -6.46 15.86
N GLN A 91 7.43 -7.49 15.99
CA GLN A 91 7.11 -8.44 14.91
C GLN A 91 5.65 -8.36 14.45
N ASP A 92 4.87 -7.43 15.00
CA ASP A 92 3.49 -7.26 14.59
C ASP A 92 3.45 -6.63 13.19
N ALA A 93 2.51 -7.10 12.36
CA ALA A 93 2.33 -6.56 11.01
C ALA A 93 1.91 -5.08 11.01
N PHE A 94 1.33 -4.59 12.12
CA PHE A 94 0.85 -3.21 12.24
C PHE A 94 1.12 -2.60 13.63
N PRO A 95 1.57 -1.33 13.68
CA PRO A 95 1.88 -0.47 12.54
C PRO A 95 3.16 -0.90 11.80
N ALA A 96 3.24 -0.61 10.50
CA ALA A 96 4.47 -0.86 9.74
C ALA A 96 5.56 0.12 10.20
N VAL A 97 6.70 -0.38 10.67
CA VAL A 97 7.85 0.43 11.10
C VAL A 97 8.78 0.60 9.91
N LEU A 98 9.06 1.84 9.51
CA LEU A 98 9.94 2.16 8.40
C LEU A 98 11.04 3.11 8.85
N GLU A 99 12.29 2.68 8.67
CA GLU A 99 13.47 3.49 8.92
C GLU A 99 13.69 4.48 7.76
N ILE A 100 13.81 5.77 8.06
CA ILE A 100 14.05 6.83 7.08
C ILE A 100 15.41 7.52 7.32
N PRO A 101 16.08 8.03 6.29
CA PRO A 101 17.24 8.90 6.48
C PRO A 101 16.87 10.17 7.24
N SER A 102 17.88 10.84 7.77
CA SER A 102 17.77 12.22 8.24
C SER A 102 18.57 13.15 7.32
N LYS A 103 18.53 14.45 7.57
CA LYS A 103 19.30 15.43 6.80
C LYS A 103 20.81 15.22 6.94
N ASP A 104 21.28 15.00 8.18
CA ASP A 104 22.71 14.93 8.49
C ASP A 104 23.23 13.49 8.62
N HIS A 105 22.33 12.51 8.76
CA HIS A 105 22.67 11.08 8.79
C HIS A 105 22.02 10.37 7.59
N PRO A 106 22.81 10.04 6.55
CA PRO A 106 22.38 9.24 5.43
C PRO A 106 21.89 7.86 5.88
N TYR A 107 21.03 7.27 5.06
CA TYR A 107 20.57 5.91 5.27
C TYR A 107 21.68 4.90 4.96
N ASP A 108 21.85 3.94 5.87
CA ASP A 108 22.79 2.84 5.85
C ASP A 108 22.02 1.51 5.65
N PRO A 109 22.04 0.94 4.44
CA PRO A 109 21.35 -0.31 4.11
C PRO A 109 21.69 -1.49 5.03
N GLU A 110 22.91 -1.57 5.53
CA GLU A 110 23.38 -2.73 6.31
C GLU A 110 22.73 -2.83 7.69
N LYS A 111 22.19 -1.71 8.19
CA LYS A 111 21.58 -1.61 9.52
C LYS A 111 20.07 -1.81 9.51
N ASP A 112 19.46 -1.83 8.34
CA ASP A 112 18.01 -1.95 8.21
C ASP A 112 17.54 -3.39 8.38
N SER A 113 16.51 -3.58 9.21
CA SER A 113 15.94 -4.90 9.51
C SER A 113 15.34 -5.63 8.29
N VAL A 114 14.97 -4.91 7.23
CA VAL A 114 14.46 -5.45 5.97
C VAL A 114 15.60 -5.92 5.07
N LEU A 115 16.72 -5.19 5.04
CA LEU A 115 17.91 -5.46 4.20
C LEU A 115 18.91 -6.42 4.87
N ARG A 116 18.87 -6.57 6.20
CA ARG A 116 19.50 -7.67 6.95
C ARG A 116 19.11 -9.08 6.48
N ARG A 117 18.13 -9.20 5.58
CA ARG A 117 17.78 -10.47 4.96
C ARG A 117 18.84 -10.97 3.97
N TYR A 118 19.77 -10.12 3.54
CA TYR A 118 20.92 -10.50 2.76
C TYR A 118 22.13 -10.78 3.66
N CYS A 119 23.02 -11.67 3.22
CA CYS A 119 24.24 -11.97 3.98
C CYS A 119 25.28 -10.84 3.90
N ALA A 120 25.24 -10.03 2.84
CA ALA A 120 26.07 -8.85 2.60
C ALA A 120 25.32 -7.79 1.75
N ASP A 121 25.97 -6.68 1.38
CA ASP A 121 25.38 -5.64 0.52
C ASP A 121 25.00 -6.26 -0.85
N PRO A 122 23.72 -6.22 -1.27
CA PRO A 122 23.27 -6.86 -2.49
C PRO A 122 23.78 -6.21 -3.78
N LYS A 123 24.47 -5.06 -3.72
CA LYS A 123 25.00 -4.37 -4.91
C LYS A 123 25.93 -5.23 -5.75
N ASP A 124 26.66 -6.15 -5.12
CA ASP A 124 27.65 -7.00 -5.80
C ASP A 124 27.07 -8.36 -6.21
N TYR A 125 25.80 -8.64 -5.90
CA TYR A 125 25.15 -9.89 -6.24
C TYR A 125 24.70 -9.94 -7.70
N ILE A 126 24.80 -11.13 -8.29
CA ILE A 126 24.39 -11.37 -9.68
C ILE A 126 22.86 -11.38 -9.80
N LEU A 127 22.15 -11.80 -8.76
CA LEU A 127 20.69 -11.83 -8.72
C LEU A 127 20.17 -10.75 -7.77
N ASP A 128 19.50 -9.76 -8.35
CA ASP A 128 18.72 -8.77 -7.61
C ASP A 128 17.31 -9.33 -7.36
N ILE A 129 16.91 -9.43 -6.08
CA ILE A 129 15.62 -10.02 -5.70
C ILE A 129 14.65 -8.89 -5.39
N ASP A 130 13.68 -8.71 -6.26
CA ASP A 130 12.63 -7.70 -6.09
C ASP A 130 11.63 -8.11 -4.99
N TYR A 131 11.13 -9.35 -5.04
CA TYR A 131 10.19 -9.85 -4.04
C TYR A 131 10.21 -11.37 -3.90
N VAL A 132 9.88 -11.83 -2.69
CA VAL A 132 9.65 -13.24 -2.37
C VAL A 132 8.28 -13.37 -1.69
N ASP A 133 7.39 -14.12 -2.32
CA ASP A 133 6.09 -14.50 -1.81
C ASP A 133 6.12 -15.96 -1.33
N LEU A 134 5.60 -16.19 -0.13
CA LEU A 134 5.52 -17.50 0.49
C LEU A 134 4.04 -17.88 0.60
N SER A 135 3.67 -19.08 0.17
CA SER A 135 2.28 -19.53 0.23
C SER A 135 2.19 -20.98 0.69
N PRO A 136 1.59 -21.28 1.85
CA PRO A 136 0.95 -20.32 2.76
C PRO A 136 1.98 -19.45 3.49
N ASN A 137 1.76 -18.13 3.52
CA ASN A 137 2.39 -17.24 4.49
C ASN A 137 1.37 -16.98 5.60
N PRO A 138 1.55 -17.61 6.76
CA PRO A 138 2.77 -18.16 7.28
C PRO A 138 2.92 -19.66 6.98
N PRO A 139 4.15 -20.17 6.95
CA PRO A 139 4.38 -21.58 6.67
C PRO A 139 3.73 -22.46 7.74
N LYS A 140 2.96 -23.47 7.31
CA LYS A 140 2.29 -24.40 8.22
C LYS A 140 2.98 -25.76 8.18
N PRO A 141 3.29 -26.36 9.34
CA PRO A 141 3.75 -27.74 9.39
C PRO A 141 2.74 -28.67 8.70
N GLY A 142 3.25 -29.59 7.88
CA GLY A 142 2.43 -30.56 7.14
C GLY A 142 1.94 -30.10 5.77
N ASP A 143 1.93 -28.79 5.51
CA ASP A 143 1.51 -28.22 4.24
C ASP A 143 2.73 -28.02 3.31
N LYS A 144 2.46 -28.02 1.99
CA LYS A 144 3.43 -27.61 0.98
C LYS A 144 3.61 -26.11 1.00
N LEU A 145 4.86 -25.65 1.14
CA LEU A 145 5.23 -24.25 1.01
C LEU A 145 5.62 -23.95 -0.43
N THR A 146 4.83 -23.13 -1.10
CA THR A 146 5.12 -22.53 -2.40
C THR A 146 5.88 -21.22 -2.20
N ILE A 147 7.14 -21.21 -2.63
CA ILE A 147 8.03 -20.05 -2.65
C ILE A 147 7.97 -19.49 -4.07
N LYS A 148 7.47 -18.27 -4.26
CA LYS A 148 7.51 -17.53 -5.52
C LYS A 148 8.47 -16.36 -5.36
N ALA A 149 9.51 -16.30 -6.16
CA ALA A 149 10.45 -15.18 -6.14
C ALA A 149 10.52 -14.54 -7.52
N TYR A 150 10.55 -13.22 -7.57
CA TYR A 150 10.83 -12.47 -8.78
C TYR A 150 12.13 -11.70 -8.56
N GLY A 151 13.00 -11.76 -9.54
CA GLY A 151 14.29 -11.07 -9.51
C GLY A 151 14.91 -10.98 -10.89
N THR A 152 16.01 -10.26 -10.99
CA THR A 152 16.71 -10.00 -12.25
C THR A 152 18.14 -10.49 -12.16
N PHE A 153 18.56 -11.33 -13.10
CA PHE A 153 19.95 -11.75 -13.24
C PHE A 153 20.74 -10.73 -14.05
N ALA A 154 21.87 -10.28 -13.52
CA ALA A 154 22.80 -9.38 -14.19
C ALA A 154 23.68 -10.09 -15.25
N LYS A 155 23.72 -11.43 -15.23
CA LYS A 155 24.41 -12.25 -16.24
C LYS A 155 23.89 -13.68 -16.25
N ASP A 156 24.28 -14.43 -17.29
CA ASP A 156 23.93 -15.84 -17.45
C ASP A 156 24.50 -16.73 -16.32
N ILE A 157 23.67 -17.65 -15.81
CA ILE A 157 24.07 -18.69 -14.85
C ILE A 157 24.19 -20.04 -15.58
N GLU A 158 25.41 -20.57 -15.61
CA GLU A 158 25.75 -21.83 -16.25
C GLU A 158 25.30 -23.05 -15.41
N PRO A 159 25.13 -24.24 -16.04
CA PRO A 159 24.87 -25.49 -15.33
C PRO A 159 25.95 -25.81 -14.30
N GLY A 160 25.56 -26.32 -13.12
CA GLY A 160 26.47 -26.64 -12.03
C GLY A 160 26.54 -25.60 -10.91
N ALA A 161 25.73 -24.53 -10.98
CA ALA A 161 25.57 -23.60 -9.87
C ALA A 161 25.01 -24.33 -8.63
N THR A 162 25.47 -23.96 -7.43
CA THR A 162 25.15 -24.67 -6.18
C THR A 162 24.38 -23.78 -5.21
N VAL A 163 23.40 -24.37 -4.52
CA VAL A 163 22.66 -23.78 -3.40
C VAL A 163 23.03 -24.50 -2.12
N PHE A 164 23.60 -23.76 -1.17
CA PHE A 164 23.85 -24.22 0.19
C PHE A 164 22.74 -23.73 1.13
N LEU A 165 21.91 -24.66 1.60
CA LEU A 165 20.79 -24.38 2.50
C LEU A 165 21.09 -24.90 3.92
N GLN A 166 21.12 -23.99 4.88
CA GLN A 166 21.24 -24.28 6.29
C GLN A 166 20.05 -23.73 7.08
N VAL A 167 19.30 -24.62 7.74
CA VAL A 167 18.19 -24.25 8.64
C VAL A 167 18.58 -24.61 10.07
N LYS A 168 18.58 -23.61 10.96
CA LYS A 168 18.82 -23.76 12.39
C LYS A 168 17.52 -23.56 13.17
N TYR A 169 17.36 -24.29 14.27
CA TYR A 169 16.35 -24.08 15.29
C TYR A 169 17.04 -23.72 16.61
N GLY A 170 16.99 -22.43 16.96
CA GLY A 170 17.83 -21.89 18.03
C GLY A 170 19.33 -22.15 17.75
N LEU A 171 19.94 -23.04 18.53
CA LEU A 171 21.37 -23.40 18.41
C LEU A 171 21.62 -24.70 17.62
N ILE A 172 20.56 -25.44 17.26
CA ILE A 172 20.67 -26.76 16.62
C ILE A 172 20.49 -26.60 15.12
N THR A 173 21.34 -27.23 14.31
CA THR A 173 21.17 -27.26 12.85
C THR A 173 20.23 -28.42 12.48
N LEU A 174 19.09 -28.10 11.85
CA LEU A 174 18.10 -29.07 11.40
C LEU A 174 18.37 -29.55 9.97
N ILE A 175 18.75 -28.62 9.10
CA ILE A 175 19.04 -28.91 7.69
C ILE A 175 20.39 -28.27 7.38
N LYS A 176 21.26 -29.04 6.72
CA LYS A 176 22.51 -28.57 6.12
C LYS A 176 22.71 -29.37 4.85
N GLN A 177 22.29 -28.81 3.73
CA GLN A 177 22.29 -29.48 2.44
C GLN A 177 22.90 -28.57 1.39
N GLU A 178 23.57 -29.19 0.45
CA GLU A 178 24.12 -28.57 -0.75
C GLU A 178 23.43 -29.25 -1.93
N ALA A 179 22.83 -28.45 -2.80
CA ALA A 179 22.05 -28.94 -3.92
C ALA A 179 22.43 -28.16 -5.19
N ASP A 180 22.43 -28.82 -6.34
CA ASP A 180 22.60 -28.12 -7.61
C ASP A 180 21.35 -27.26 -7.87
N LEU A 181 21.57 -25.98 -8.16
CA LEU A 181 20.54 -25.00 -8.45
C LEU A 181 19.73 -25.44 -9.67
N CYS A 182 20.38 -25.89 -10.74
CA CYS A 182 19.76 -26.26 -12.00
C CYS A 182 18.95 -27.56 -11.90
N ASP A 183 19.44 -28.55 -11.16
CA ASP A 183 18.75 -29.86 -11.05
C ASP A 183 17.51 -29.81 -10.14
N ASN A 184 17.41 -28.79 -9.27
CA ASN A 184 16.37 -28.70 -8.25
C ASN A 184 15.31 -27.62 -8.52
N ILE A 185 15.34 -26.98 -9.71
CA ILE A 185 14.28 -26.06 -10.16
C ILE A 185 13.05 -26.86 -10.62
N GLY A 186 11.94 -26.72 -9.90
CA GLY A 186 10.76 -27.59 -10.02
C GLY A 186 9.76 -27.27 -11.15
N ARG A 187 10.15 -26.60 -12.26
CA ARG A 187 9.24 -26.34 -13.40
C ARG A 187 9.91 -26.57 -14.76
N ILE A 188 9.08 -26.98 -15.72
CA ILE A 188 9.40 -27.45 -17.09
C ILE A 188 10.05 -26.35 -17.98
N ASP A 189 10.04 -25.08 -17.54
CA ASP A 189 10.43 -23.92 -18.36
C ASP A 189 11.77 -23.27 -17.95
N LEU A 190 12.44 -23.80 -16.92
CA LEU A 190 13.72 -23.30 -16.42
C LEU A 190 14.83 -24.31 -16.65
N THR A 191 15.14 -24.53 -17.93
CA THR A 191 16.35 -25.24 -18.34
C THR A 191 17.55 -24.32 -18.28
N CYS A 192 18.57 -24.68 -17.51
CA CYS A 192 19.85 -23.99 -17.56
C CYS A 192 20.45 -24.05 -18.98
N PRO A 193 21.17 -23.01 -19.41
CA PRO A 193 21.62 -21.84 -18.63
C PRO A 193 20.49 -20.82 -18.36
N LEU A 194 20.44 -20.29 -17.12
CA LEU A 194 19.51 -19.20 -16.78
C LEU A 194 20.04 -17.93 -17.43
N LYS A 195 19.25 -17.33 -18.32
CA LYS A 195 19.66 -16.14 -19.06
C LYS A 195 19.56 -14.88 -18.21
N GLU A 196 20.47 -13.95 -18.49
CA GLU A 196 20.40 -12.57 -18.02
C GLU A 196 18.99 -11.99 -18.24
N GLY A 197 18.49 -11.26 -17.24
CA GLY A 197 17.19 -10.61 -17.27
C GLY A 197 16.22 -11.05 -16.18
N PRO A 198 14.97 -10.55 -16.21
CA PRO A 198 13.98 -10.80 -15.18
C PRO A 198 13.45 -12.24 -15.24
N LEU A 199 13.36 -12.87 -14.08
CA LEU A 199 12.89 -14.24 -13.93
C LEU A 199 11.91 -14.35 -12.75
N LEU A 200 10.82 -15.10 -12.99
CA LEU A 200 9.91 -15.55 -11.94
C LEU A 200 10.20 -17.02 -11.58
N PHE A 201 10.77 -17.24 -10.40
CA PHE A 201 11.02 -18.54 -9.81
C PHE A 201 9.83 -19.01 -8.96
N THR A 202 9.46 -20.29 -9.03
CA THR A 202 8.43 -20.88 -8.16
C THR A 202 8.83 -22.28 -7.72
N ARG A 203 8.95 -22.53 -6.41
CA ARG A 203 9.32 -23.83 -5.83
C ARG A 203 8.37 -24.25 -4.73
N GLU A 204 7.93 -25.51 -4.77
CA GLU A 204 7.19 -26.14 -3.67
C GLU A 204 8.14 -26.95 -2.79
N VAL A 205 8.08 -26.76 -1.47
CA VAL A 205 8.88 -27.48 -0.47
C VAL A 205 7.93 -28.08 0.56
N ASP A 206 8.11 -29.36 0.90
CA ASP A 206 7.31 -30.03 1.93
C ASP A 206 7.82 -29.67 3.34
N ILE A 207 6.96 -29.11 4.19
CA ILE A 207 7.28 -28.86 5.60
C ILE A 207 6.80 -30.06 6.43
N PRO A 208 7.69 -30.79 7.13
CA PRO A 208 7.27 -31.94 7.92
C PRO A 208 6.37 -31.55 9.10
N ASN A 209 5.52 -32.48 9.55
CA ASN A 209 4.58 -32.25 10.65
C ASN A 209 5.25 -32.12 12.03
N GLN A 210 6.47 -32.65 12.18
CA GLN A 210 7.19 -32.71 13.46
C GLN A 210 7.97 -31.43 13.80
N VAL A 211 7.80 -30.35 13.03
CA VAL A 211 8.55 -29.09 13.18
C VAL A 211 8.12 -28.39 14.48
N PRO A 212 9.00 -28.25 15.50
CA PRO A 212 8.64 -27.62 16.78
C PRO A 212 8.29 -26.13 16.65
N PRO A 213 7.50 -25.54 17.55
CA PRO A 213 7.37 -24.09 17.60
C PRO A 213 8.67 -23.45 18.08
N GLY A 214 9.13 -22.37 17.44
CA GLY A 214 10.30 -21.58 17.90
C GLY A 214 10.97 -20.81 16.77
N LYS A 215 12.15 -20.23 17.08
CA LYS A 215 12.90 -19.40 16.15
C LYS A 215 13.73 -20.27 15.20
N TYR A 216 13.38 -20.19 13.93
CA TYR A 216 14.16 -20.78 12.85
C TYR A 216 15.04 -19.71 12.23
N THR A 217 16.26 -20.06 11.84
CA THR A 217 17.14 -19.22 11.03
C THR A 217 17.44 -20.00 9.77
N VAL A 218 17.13 -19.42 8.62
CA VAL A 218 17.40 -19.97 7.29
C VAL A 218 18.54 -19.18 6.69
N HIS A 219 19.60 -19.86 6.32
CA HIS A 219 20.73 -19.33 5.58
C HIS A 219 20.76 -20.06 4.23
N ALA A 220 20.64 -19.31 3.15
CA ALA A 220 20.62 -19.82 1.79
C ALA A 220 21.67 -19.06 0.99
N ASP A 221 22.74 -19.74 0.61
CA ASP A 221 23.84 -19.20 -0.18
C ASP A 221 23.83 -19.85 -1.57
N VAL A 222 23.92 -19.05 -2.62
CA VAL A 222 23.86 -19.49 -4.02
C VAL A 222 25.12 -19.04 -4.73
N ASN A 223 25.87 -20.00 -5.27
CA ASN A 223 27.14 -19.76 -5.94
C ASN A 223 27.16 -20.34 -7.35
N THR A 224 27.87 -19.67 -8.26
CA THR A 224 28.19 -20.22 -9.59
C THR A 224 29.22 -21.35 -9.49
N VAL A 225 29.47 -22.05 -10.61
CA VAL A 225 30.56 -23.05 -10.72
C VAL A 225 31.92 -22.44 -10.38
N ASP A 226 32.11 -21.16 -10.71
CA ASP A 226 33.34 -20.40 -10.45
C ASP A 226 33.40 -19.83 -9.01
N LYS A 227 32.44 -20.21 -8.15
CA LYS A 227 32.29 -19.74 -6.75
C LYS A 227 32.03 -18.25 -6.62
N GLU A 228 31.37 -17.66 -7.60
CA GLU A 228 30.90 -16.29 -7.51
C GLU A 228 29.51 -16.27 -6.87
N GLU A 229 29.31 -15.34 -5.94
CA GLU A 229 28.06 -15.21 -5.19
C GLU A 229 26.94 -14.72 -6.12
N VAL A 230 25.96 -15.59 -6.35
CA VAL A 230 24.76 -15.25 -7.10
C VAL A 230 23.81 -14.45 -6.23
N THR A 231 23.54 -14.95 -5.02
CA THR A 231 22.79 -14.25 -3.98
C THR A 231 22.99 -15.02 -2.66
N CYS A 232 22.93 -14.31 -1.54
CA CYS A 232 22.91 -14.94 -0.22
C CYS A 232 21.84 -14.29 0.65
N LEU A 233 20.98 -15.13 1.23
CA LEU A 233 19.87 -14.73 2.08
C LEU A 233 20.00 -15.35 3.47
N GLU A 234 19.84 -14.53 4.51
CA GLU A 234 19.71 -14.96 5.89
C GLU A 234 18.39 -14.43 6.46
N THR A 235 17.44 -15.32 6.72
CA THR A 235 16.13 -14.93 7.27
C THR A 235 15.76 -15.77 8.47
N THR A 236 15.33 -15.10 9.53
CA THR A 236 14.52 -15.72 10.57
C THR A 236 13.06 -15.56 10.17
N PRO A 237 12.38 -16.61 9.63
CA PRO A 237 10.97 -16.50 9.26
C PRO A 237 10.16 -15.97 10.45
N ALA A 238 9.48 -14.85 10.22
CA ALA A 238 8.49 -14.34 11.15
C ALA A 238 7.44 -15.44 11.36
N ALA A 239 7.11 -15.70 12.62
CA ALA A 239 6.10 -16.67 12.93
C ALA A 239 4.81 -16.30 12.18
N ALA A 240 4.28 -17.25 11.41
CA ALA A 240 2.99 -17.75 11.86
C ALA A 240 1.76 -16.85 11.65
N SER A 241 1.78 -15.75 10.88
CA SER A 241 0.65 -14.83 10.79
C SER A 241 -0.02 -14.74 9.37
N PRO A 242 -1.26 -15.26 9.13
CA PRO A 242 -1.91 -15.30 7.79
C PRO A 242 -2.14 -13.91 7.17
N LEU A 243 -1.87 -13.78 5.87
CA LEU A 243 -2.14 -12.59 5.04
C LEU A 243 -3.21 -12.89 3.97
N THR A 244 -4.11 -11.93 3.76
CA THR A 244 -5.10 -11.90 2.66
C THR A 244 -5.00 -10.55 1.96
N THR A 245 -5.08 -10.53 0.64
CA THR A 245 -4.98 -9.33 -0.22
C THR A 245 -6.18 -8.39 -0.02
N VAL A 246 -5.93 -7.07 0.00
CA VAL A 246 -6.92 -6.03 0.31
C VAL A 246 -7.16 -5.16 -0.93
N ASP A 247 -8.43 -5.07 -1.34
CA ASP A 247 -8.93 -4.12 -2.34
C ASP A 247 -9.06 -2.72 -1.71
N THR A 248 -8.40 -1.73 -2.32
CA THR A 248 -8.25 -0.36 -1.81
C THR A 248 -9.27 0.63 -2.38
N SER A 249 -10.26 0.17 -3.14
CA SER A 249 -11.26 1.04 -3.76
C SER A 249 -12.27 1.61 -2.74
N GLY A 250 -11.92 2.74 -2.11
CA GLY A 250 -12.90 3.58 -1.39
C GLY A 250 -12.49 4.18 -0.04
N LEU A 251 -11.22 4.08 0.39
CA LEU A 251 -10.81 4.74 1.64
C LEU A 251 -10.76 6.28 1.49
N GLN A 252 -11.63 6.98 2.21
CA GLN A 252 -11.41 8.38 2.57
C GLN A 252 -11.11 8.46 4.08
N PRO A 253 -10.09 9.24 4.51
CA PRO A 253 -9.73 9.37 5.92
C PRO A 253 -10.86 10.06 6.71
N THR A 254 -11.18 9.54 7.89
CA THR A 254 -12.26 10.03 8.76
C THR A 254 -11.77 11.00 9.83
N TYR A 255 -10.49 11.35 9.86
CA TYR A 255 -9.88 12.23 10.87
C TYR A 255 -9.60 13.65 10.35
N LYS A 256 -9.57 14.62 11.28
CA LYS A 256 -9.14 16.00 10.97
C LYS A 256 -7.61 16.08 11.02
N THR A 257 -7.00 16.34 9.87
CA THR A 257 -5.55 16.57 9.74
C THR A 257 -5.13 17.84 10.48
N TYR A 258 -4.05 17.78 11.27
CA TYR A 258 -3.48 18.95 11.93
C TYR A 258 -3.01 19.96 10.87
N LYS A 259 -3.39 21.24 11.03
CA LYS A 259 -2.90 22.33 10.18
C LYS A 259 -1.80 23.07 10.92
N SER A 260 -0.58 23.04 10.39
CA SER A 260 0.55 23.73 10.98
C SER A 260 0.30 25.26 11.01
N PRO A 261 0.72 25.98 12.07
CA PRO A 261 0.65 27.44 12.11
C PRO A 261 1.54 28.14 11.07
N TYR A 262 2.54 27.42 10.57
CA TYR A 262 3.60 27.92 9.68
C TYR A 262 3.35 27.62 8.19
N GLY A 263 2.35 26.81 7.85
CA GLY A 263 2.01 26.47 6.46
C GLY A 263 1.19 27.54 5.75
N PRO A 264 1.19 27.57 4.40
CA PRO A 264 0.31 28.46 3.65
C PRO A 264 -1.16 28.12 3.96
N LYS A 265 -1.95 29.14 4.30
CA LYS A 265 -3.38 28.98 4.62
C LYS A 265 -4.16 28.63 3.35
N THR A 266 -4.27 27.34 3.04
CA THR A 266 -5.10 26.85 1.94
C THR A 266 -6.55 26.66 2.42
N THR A 267 -7.46 27.41 1.80
CA THR A 267 -8.91 27.22 1.98
C THR A 267 -9.33 26.06 1.07
N GLN A 268 -9.64 24.92 1.68
CA GLN A 268 -10.22 23.79 0.96
C GLN A 268 -11.58 24.22 0.42
N LEU A 269 -11.77 24.23 -0.91
CA LEU A 269 -13.10 24.48 -1.48
C LEU A 269 -13.95 23.23 -1.21
N PRO A 270 -15.12 23.36 -0.57
CA PRO A 270 -15.98 22.21 -0.33
C PRO A 270 -16.40 21.59 -1.67
N ASN A 271 -16.12 20.29 -1.83
CA ASN A 271 -16.50 19.49 -2.98
C ASN A 271 -17.39 18.32 -2.51
N VAL A 272 -18.49 18.08 -3.22
CA VAL A 272 -19.37 16.94 -2.95
C VAL A 272 -19.17 15.92 -4.07
N LYS A 273 -18.65 14.73 -3.75
CA LYS A 273 -18.32 13.67 -4.72
C LYS A 273 -17.47 14.18 -5.91
N GLY A 274 -16.50 15.05 -5.65
CA GLY A 274 -15.63 15.62 -6.69
C GLY A 274 -16.19 16.85 -7.43
N PHE A 275 -17.44 17.25 -7.19
CA PHE A 275 -18.01 18.47 -7.77
C PHE A 275 -17.79 19.67 -6.84
N THR A 276 -17.03 20.66 -7.33
CA THR A 276 -16.91 21.99 -6.72
C THR A 276 -18.11 22.85 -7.12
N LEU A 277 -18.44 23.90 -6.34
CA LEU A 277 -19.52 24.84 -6.68
C LEU A 277 -19.34 25.45 -8.08
N THR A 278 -18.10 25.78 -8.44
CA THR A 278 -17.75 26.29 -9.78
C THR A 278 -18.06 25.28 -10.87
N ASN A 279 -17.71 24.00 -10.66
CA ASN A 279 -18.01 22.94 -11.62
C ASN A 279 -19.52 22.68 -11.70
N ALA A 280 -20.23 22.71 -10.56
CA ALA A 280 -21.68 22.55 -10.51
C ALA A 280 -22.42 23.66 -11.26
N ILE A 281 -22.02 24.91 -11.11
CA ILE A 281 -22.58 26.04 -11.87
C ILE A 281 -22.30 25.89 -13.37
N ARG A 282 -21.07 25.50 -13.74
CA ARG A 282 -20.68 25.30 -15.15
C ARG A 282 -21.50 24.19 -15.82
N TYR A 283 -21.58 23.01 -15.21
CA TYR A 283 -22.37 21.90 -15.75
C TYR A 283 -23.87 22.16 -15.67
N GLY A 284 -24.33 22.85 -14.62
CA GLY A 284 -25.73 23.28 -14.49
C GLY A 284 -26.15 24.22 -15.61
N GLY A 285 -25.30 25.18 -16.00
CA GLY A 285 -25.56 26.08 -17.14
C GLY A 285 -25.66 25.33 -18.47
N ILE A 286 -24.77 24.36 -18.71
CA ILE A 286 -24.82 23.50 -19.91
C ILE A 286 -26.13 22.69 -19.92
N ALA A 287 -26.46 22.01 -18.82
CA ALA A 287 -27.66 21.21 -18.70
C ALA A 287 -28.94 22.04 -18.88
N ALA A 288 -28.98 23.27 -18.35
CA ALA A 288 -30.09 24.19 -18.54
C ALA A 288 -30.29 24.55 -20.03
N GLY A 289 -29.21 24.81 -20.77
CA GLY A 289 -29.28 25.05 -22.22
C GLY A 289 -29.90 23.89 -22.99
N PHE A 290 -29.47 22.66 -22.71
CA PHE A 290 -30.08 21.46 -23.30
C PHE A 290 -31.53 21.26 -22.88
N GLY A 291 -31.88 21.54 -21.62
CA GLY A 291 -33.25 21.45 -21.11
C GLY A 291 -34.21 22.41 -21.82
N VAL A 292 -33.78 23.66 -22.06
CA VAL A 292 -34.58 24.64 -22.82
C VAL A 292 -34.76 24.17 -24.26
N ALA A 293 -33.69 23.75 -24.93
CA ALA A 293 -33.77 23.28 -26.31
C ALA A 293 -34.68 22.06 -26.46
N ALA A 294 -34.56 21.07 -25.56
CA ALA A 294 -35.41 19.88 -25.54
C ALA A 294 -36.88 20.22 -25.22
N GLY A 295 -37.13 21.15 -24.29
CA GLY A 295 -38.47 21.62 -23.96
C GLY A 295 -39.16 22.32 -25.12
N VAL A 296 -38.46 23.25 -25.79
CA VAL A 296 -38.96 23.91 -26.99
C VAL A 296 -39.26 22.88 -28.08
N PHE A 297 -38.32 21.98 -28.36
CA PHE A 297 -38.52 20.89 -29.32
C PHE A 297 -39.76 20.06 -28.99
N ALA A 298 -39.93 19.65 -27.73
CA ALA A 298 -41.08 18.86 -27.30
C ALA A 298 -42.41 19.60 -27.50
N VAL A 299 -42.48 20.90 -27.20
CA VAL A 299 -43.70 21.70 -27.41
C VAL A 299 -44.09 21.73 -28.89
N TYR A 300 -43.13 21.93 -29.80
CA TYR A 300 -43.42 21.94 -31.25
C TYR A 300 -43.74 20.54 -31.78
N PHE A 301 -42.96 19.53 -31.39
CA PHE A 301 -43.14 18.15 -31.84
C PHE A 301 -44.48 17.57 -31.37
N PHE A 302 -44.84 17.73 -30.10
CA PHE A 302 -46.12 17.25 -29.58
C PHE A 302 -47.31 18.17 -29.95
N GLY A 303 -47.05 19.39 -30.42
CA GLY A 303 -48.06 20.27 -31.01
C GLY A 303 -48.69 19.71 -32.29
N GLU A 304 -48.05 18.75 -32.95
CA GLU A 304 -48.64 18.05 -34.11
C GLU A 304 -49.71 17.02 -33.68
N VAL A 305 -49.65 16.51 -32.46
CA VAL A 305 -50.62 15.53 -31.94
C VAL A 305 -51.93 16.23 -31.59
N PRO A 306 -53.07 15.93 -32.27
CA PRO A 306 -54.30 16.72 -32.13
C PRO A 306 -54.85 16.80 -30.70
N ARG A 307 -54.71 15.72 -29.91
CA ARG A 307 -55.15 15.69 -28.51
C ARG A 307 -54.29 16.58 -27.62
N VAL A 308 -52.97 16.52 -27.75
CA VAL A 308 -52.05 17.34 -26.94
C VAL A 308 -52.22 18.82 -27.26
N ARG A 309 -52.41 19.15 -28.54
CA ARG A 309 -52.64 20.54 -28.98
C ARG A 309 -53.92 21.13 -28.38
N LYS A 310 -55.06 20.44 -28.53
CA LYS A 310 -56.37 20.95 -28.09
C LYS A 310 -56.56 20.92 -26.58
N ASP A 311 -56.12 19.85 -25.92
CA ASP A 311 -56.43 19.64 -24.51
C ASP A 311 -55.42 20.28 -23.57
N ILE A 312 -54.18 20.51 -24.02
CA ILE A 312 -53.07 21.02 -23.20
C ILE A 312 -52.57 22.37 -23.75
N LEU A 313 -52.02 22.40 -24.97
CA LEU A 313 -51.28 23.58 -25.46
C LEU A 313 -52.18 24.81 -25.70
N GLN A 314 -53.40 24.62 -26.23
CA GLN A 314 -54.36 25.71 -26.44
C GLN A 314 -54.89 26.33 -25.14
N LYS A 315 -54.74 25.66 -23.99
CA LYS A 315 -55.17 26.16 -22.68
C LYS A 315 -54.05 26.85 -21.90
N VAL A 316 -52.84 26.94 -22.46
CA VAL A 316 -51.72 27.64 -21.82
C VAL A 316 -51.96 29.15 -21.91
N PRO A 317 -52.01 29.88 -20.78
CA PRO A 317 -52.22 31.32 -20.81
C PRO A 317 -51.10 32.02 -21.59
N VAL A 318 -51.45 33.09 -22.33
CA VAL A 318 -50.57 33.91 -23.18
C VAL A 318 -50.20 33.31 -24.55
N VAL A 319 -49.93 32.01 -24.64
CA VAL A 319 -49.46 31.37 -25.91
C VAL A 319 -50.44 30.36 -26.51
N GLY A 320 -51.58 30.11 -25.87
CA GLY A 320 -52.58 29.13 -26.32
C GLY A 320 -53.15 29.41 -27.70
N ASP A 321 -53.37 30.68 -28.03
CA ASP A 321 -53.98 31.11 -29.30
C ASP A 321 -53.10 30.79 -30.52
N TYR A 322 -51.77 30.73 -30.34
CA TYR A 322 -50.83 30.35 -31.41
C TYR A 322 -51.07 28.92 -31.92
N TRP A 323 -51.65 28.05 -31.09
CA TRP A 323 -51.88 26.64 -31.41
C TRP A 323 -53.28 26.35 -31.96
N VAL A 324 -54.09 27.38 -32.22
CA VAL A 324 -55.39 27.24 -32.88
C VAL A 324 -55.17 27.10 -34.39
N ARG A 325 -55.61 25.98 -34.95
CA ARG A 325 -55.65 25.78 -36.41
C ARG A 325 -57.08 25.95 -36.87
N GLU A 326 -57.36 27.06 -37.54
CA GLU A 326 -58.61 27.26 -38.25
C GLU A 326 -58.60 26.39 -39.51
N VAL A 327 -59.69 25.66 -39.73
CA VAL A 327 -59.89 24.90 -40.97
C VAL A 327 -60.33 25.91 -42.01
N ALA A 328 -59.61 26.01 -43.12
CA ALA A 328 -60.00 26.87 -44.22
C ALA A 328 -61.40 26.43 -44.74
N PRO A 329 -62.29 27.35 -45.14
CA PRO A 329 -63.65 27.00 -45.59
C PRO A 329 -63.67 26.00 -46.76
N GLU A 330 -62.58 25.97 -47.54
CA GLU A 330 -62.32 25.10 -48.68
C GLU A 330 -61.98 23.64 -48.30
N ASP A 331 -61.57 23.37 -47.05
CA ASP A 331 -61.26 22.04 -46.51
C ASP A 331 -62.34 21.53 -45.53
N ASN A 332 -63.50 22.21 -45.44
CA ASN A 332 -64.62 21.77 -44.62
C ASN A 332 -65.53 20.79 -45.40
N PRO A 333 -65.64 19.51 -45.02
CA PRO A 333 -66.47 18.53 -45.74
C PRO A 333 -67.99 18.67 -45.49
N PHE A 334 -68.45 19.84 -45.01
CA PHE A 334 -69.85 20.14 -44.67
C PHE A 334 -70.31 21.50 -45.20
#